data_AF-A0A955Z3A4-F1
#
_entry.id   AF-A0A955Z3A4-F1
#
_cell.length_a   1.000
_cell.length_b   1.000
_cell.length_c   1.000
_cell.angle_alpha   90.00
_cell.angle_beta   90.00
_cell.angle_gamma   90.00
#
_symmetry.space_group_name_H-M   'P 1'
#
loop_
_entity.id
_entity.type
_entity.pdbx_description
1 polymer ?
#
loop_
_entity_poly.entity_id
_entity_poly.type
_entity_poly.pdbx_seq_one_letter_code
_entity_poly.pdbx_strand_id
1 'polypeptide(L)'
;MAERSSSGEKERGRGSKDSGDAAAPEKGERKGNGRAASAASAASDAPDGDAKGASKTTPPARDSASLLDDANRTPSIPPMPAAGPWRSYKEIVAQVATQIVDAQRPIRVLQALRWDNAVEEQFRKSRFKELPKVDAETYAAAELGFDVKAKAAEFEDIAREIDASLGESDAIGNILMQTAIEYRDICRMLEARGTPTFYAYSRKLYGSPKDKFPDGKLALRDLGHLLYEIFTNIDDAALGPTHERNIPADEAAAELNARFEKYFSDNTVHVEVDDAILADAAAGSDYVKVRSGAHFSQRDIDVLEVHEGWVHVATSLNGQQQTVAKWLSKGPPRTTTVQEGLAALLEIFTFRTFPRRARRLNDRVLAVDKAEDGASFIDVFEWFRTEGYDEDECFNNTRRIFRGGVVEGGAPFTKDACYCKGIVLNYAFIRSAIEHNHVDLIPFLFVGKVAHEDVPVLARRVNDGVVKAPKYVPPMFRDLNGLAIWMAYSAFFARLGGEAISEHYAKIFARAG
;
A
#
# COMPACT_ATOMS: atom_id res chain seq x y z
N MET A 1 -30.77 25.99 56.54
CA MET A 1 -30.59 27.23 57.34
C MET A 1 -29.50 28.06 56.66
N ALA A 2 -29.69 29.30 56.24
CA ALA A 2 -30.91 30.08 55.99
C ALA A 2 -30.52 31.13 54.91
N GLU A 3 -31.15 31.17 53.74
CA GLU A 3 -32.36 31.96 53.41
C GLU A 3 -32.24 33.49 53.58
N ARG A 4 -32.24 34.20 52.42
CA ARG A 4 -33.14 35.31 52.04
C ARG A 4 -32.98 35.53 50.52
N SER A 5 -34.02 35.53 49.67
CA SER A 5 -35.22 36.41 49.57
C SER A 5 -34.90 37.77 48.93
N SER A 6 -35.63 38.29 47.92
CA SER A 6 -36.75 37.71 47.12
C SER A 6 -37.08 38.55 45.86
N SER A 7 -37.92 38.00 44.95
CA SER A 7 -39.02 38.63 44.16
C SER A 7 -38.85 39.98 43.41
N GLY A 8 -39.40 40.20 42.21
CA GLY A 8 -40.26 39.37 41.33
C GLY A 8 -41.01 40.22 40.27
N GLU A 9 -41.80 39.58 39.39
CA GLU A 9 -43.10 40.00 38.76
C GLU A 9 -43.29 41.43 38.14
N LYS A 10 -44.07 41.70 37.06
CA LYS A 10 -44.89 40.92 36.12
C LYS A 10 -45.36 41.76 34.88
N GLU A 11 -45.75 41.06 33.80
CA GLU A 11 -46.87 41.31 32.85
C GLU A 11 -47.04 42.52 31.86
N ARG A 12 -47.15 42.14 30.56
CA ARG A 12 -48.21 42.44 29.54
C ARG A 12 -48.34 43.80 28.79
N GLY A 13 -48.59 43.70 27.47
CA GLY A 13 -49.23 44.74 26.59
C GLY A 13 -48.59 44.83 25.19
N ARG A 14 -48.93 44.09 24.11
CA ARG A 14 -50.18 43.73 23.39
C ARG A 14 -50.54 44.68 22.21
N GLY A 15 -50.35 44.20 20.97
CA GLY A 15 -50.82 44.77 19.68
C GLY A 15 -50.06 44.12 18.50
N SER A 16 -50.63 43.43 17.49
CA SER A 16 -51.81 43.65 16.61
C SER A 16 -51.54 44.75 15.57
N LYS A 17 -51.70 44.58 14.25
CA LYS A 17 -52.28 43.54 13.34
C LYS A 17 -51.63 43.73 11.92
N ASP A 18 -51.92 43.08 10.79
CA ASP A 18 -53.01 42.18 10.34
C ASP A 18 -52.59 41.28 9.13
N SER A 19 -53.45 40.31 8.75
CA SER A 19 -53.66 39.58 7.47
C SER A 19 -52.70 39.78 6.27
N GLY A 20 -52.42 38.78 5.40
CA GLY A 20 -53.01 37.44 5.16
C GLY A 20 -52.60 36.95 3.74
N ASP A 21 -53.07 35.83 3.15
CA ASP A 21 -53.94 34.75 3.63
C ASP A 21 -53.79 33.45 2.75
N ALA A 22 -54.79 32.56 2.70
CA ALA A 22 -54.79 31.23 2.05
C ALA A 22 -55.22 31.22 0.54
N ALA A 23 -55.43 30.11 -0.21
CA ALA A 23 -55.59 28.68 0.12
C ALA A 23 -55.32 27.71 -1.08
N ALA A 24 -55.32 26.40 -0.79
CA ALA A 24 -55.56 25.28 -1.74
C ALA A 24 -57.02 24.77 -1.53
N PRO A 25 -57.63 23.81 -2.29
CA PRO A 25 -57.04 22.57 -2.86
C PRO A 25 -57.58 22.28 -4.32
N GLU A 26 -57.85 21.09 -4.90
CA GLU A 26 -57.98 19.70 -4.40
C GLU A 26 -57.76 18.57 -5.47
N LYS A 27 -58.60 17.52 -5.49
CA LYS A 27 -58.41 16.18 -6.13
C LYS A 27 -58.70 16.09 -7.64
N GLY A 28 -58.16 15.02 -8.27
CA GLY A 28 -58.69 14.45 -9.52
C GLY A 28 -58.11 13.06 -9.86
N GLU A 29 -58.84 11.97 -9.61
CA GLU A 29 -58.49 10.62 -10.11
C GLU A 29 -59.01 10.36 -11.53
N ARG A 30 -58.29 9.55 -12.34
CA ARG A 30 -58.89 8.43 -13.09
C ARG A 30 -57.88 7.45 -13.71
N LYS A 31 -58.36 6.23 -13.97
CA LYS A 31 -57.63 5.07 -14.53
C LYS A 31 -57.70 5.05 -16.06
N GLY A 32 -56.70 4.49 -16.74
CA GLY A 32 -56.71 4.20 -18.18
C GLY A 32 -55.74 3.06 -18.54
N ASN A 33 -56.24 2.00 -19.16
CA ASN A 33 -55.54 0.71 -19.34
C ASN A 33 -55.33 0.37 -20.83
N GLY A 34 -54.27 -0.38 -21.19
CA GLY A 34 -53.99 -0.88 -22.54
C GLY A 34 -52.55 -0.58 -23.02
N ARG A 35 -51.66 -1.47 -23.50
CA ARG A 35 -51.59 -2.91 -23.87
C ARG A 35 -51.32 -3.12 -25.38
N ALA A 36 -50.26 -3.89 -25.69
CA ALA A 36 -49.86 -4.47 -27.00
C ALA A 36 -49.33 -3.50 -28.09
N ALA A 37 -48.62 -3.94 -29.15
CA ALA A 37 -47.62 -5.03 -29.32
C ALA A 37 -47.03 -5.02 -30.76
N SER A 38 -45.76 -5.42 -30.93
CA SER A 38 -45.12 -5.82 -32.23
C SER A 38 -45.06 -4.73 -33.34
N ALA A 39 -44.41 -4.87 -34.50
CA ALA A 39 -43.65 -5.97 -35.11
C ALA A 39 -42.48 -5.45 -36.01
N ALA A 40 -41.71 -6.37 -36.59
CA ALA A 40 -40.49 -6.16 -37.37
C ALA A 40 -40.67 -5.93 -38.89
N SER A 41 -39.71 -5.24 -39.52
CA SER A 41 -39.11 -5.51 -40.85
C SER A 41 -37.88 -4.58 -41.03
N ALA A 42 -36.68 -4.93 -41.53
CA ALA A 42 -36.12 -5.95 -42.43
C ALA A 42 -35.84 -5.43 -43.87
N ALA A 43 -34.60 -5.67 -44.35
CA ALA A 43 -34.14 -5.59 -45.76
C ALA A 43 -34.11 -4.19 -46.43
N SER A 44 -33.30 -3.89 -47.46
CA SER A 44 -32.05 -4.51 -47.97
C SER A 44 -31.35 -3.55 -48.97
N ASP A 45 -30.19 -4.01 -49.50
CA ASP A 45 -29.60 -3.66 -50.81
C ASP A 45 -28.82 -2.34 -51.04
N ALA A 46 -27.74 -2.53 -51.80
CA ALA A 46 -26.90 -1.58 -52.53
C ALA A 46 -26.95 -1.99 -54.04
N PRO A 47 -26.14 -1.52 -55.02
CA PRO A 47 -24.93 -0.67 -54.95
C PRO A 47 -24.79 0.39 -56.08
N ASP A 48 -23.54 0.83 -56.31
CA ASP A 48 -22.94 1.51 -57.49
C ASP A 48 -23.32 2.98 -57.81
N GLY A 49 -22.34 3.77 -58.31
CA GLY A 49 -22.57 5.21 -58.59
C GLY A 49 -21.44 6.14 -59.10
N ASP A 50 -20.17 5.72 -59.20
CA ASP A 50 -19.12 6.32 -60.08
C ASP A 50 -18.52 7.74 -59.82
N ALA A 51 -17.34 7.97 -60.43
CA ALA A 51 -16.76 9.22 -60.98
C ALA A 51 -15.96 10.28 -60.15
N LYS A 52 -14.62 10.18 -60.30
CA LYS A 52 -13.63 11.24 -60.67
C LYS A 52 -13.11 12.27 -59.64
N GLY A 53 -11.77 12.37 -59.57
CA GLY A 53 -11.04 13.54 -59.07
C GLY A 53 -9.52 13.29 -58.92
N ALA A 54 -8.71 13.53 -59.96
CA ALA A 54 -7.26 13.27 -59.93
C ALA A 54 -6.43 14.39 -60.58
N SER A 55 -5.25 14.69 -60.02
CA SER A 55 -4.25 15.61 -60.57
C SER A 55 -2.86 14.97 -60.57
N LYS A 56 -1.93 15.49 -61.40
CA LYS A 56 -0.68 14.85 -61.79
C LYS A 56 0.56 15.55 -61.22
N THR A 57 1.59 14.76 -60.92
CA THR A 57 3.01 15.14 -61.12
C THR A 57 3.76 13.97 -61.75
N THR A 58 4.86 14.23 -62.45
CA THR A 58 5.53 13.28 -63.36
C THR A 58 7.01 13.12 -63.00
N PRO A 59 7.57 11.90 -62.91
CA PRO A 59 9.01 11.68 -62.72
C PRO A 59 9.80 11.77 -64.03
N PRO A 60 11.09 12.15 -64.00
CA PRO A 60 11.96 12.19 -65.18
C PRO A 60 12.45 10.78 -65.61
N ALA A 61 13.08 10.72 -66.79
CA ALA A 61 13.55 9.48 -67.42
C ALA A 61 14.77 8.84 -66.73
N ARG A 62 14.99 7.54 -67.01
CA ARG A 62 16.18 6.78 -66.59
C ARG A 62 17.22 6.73 -67.70
N ASP A 63 18.46 7.13 -67.40
CA ASP A 63 19.62 6.73 -68.21
C ASP A 63 19.92 5.24 -68.02
N SER A 64 20.31 4.57 -69.10
CA SER A 64 20.45 3.11 -69.16
C SER A 64 21.91 2.66 -69.32
N ALA A 65 22.80 3.17 -68.45
CA ALA A 65 24.24 2.93 -68.52
C ALA A 65 24.90 2.71 -67.13
N SER A 66 24.77 1.51 -66.55
CA SER A 66 25.60 1.03 -65.41
C SER A 66 25.37 -0.44 -64.98
N LEU A 67 24.40 -1.18 -65.57
CA LEU A 67 23.97 -2.52 -65.12
C LEU A 67 24.95 -3.68 -65.46
N LEU A 68 26.26 -3.48 -65.30
CA LEU A 68 27.30 -4.50 -65.58
C LEU A 68 28.40 -4.62 -64.51
N ASP A 69 28.38 -3.85 -63.41
CA ASP A 69 29.46 -3.84 -62.41
C ASP A 69 29.09 -4.38 -61.00
N ASP A 70 27.81 -4.69 -60.75
CA ASP A 70 27.35 -5.24 -59.45
C ASP A 70 27.58 -6.77 -59.30
N ALA A 71 28.06 -7.44 -60.34
CA ALA A 71 28.17 -8.91 -60.39
C ALA A 71 29.33 -9.51 -59.55
N ASN A 72 30.21 -8.68 -58.98
CA ASN A 72 31.41 -9.15 -58.26
C ASN A 72 31.62 -8.47 -56.88
N ARG A 73 30.57 -7.88 -56.31
CA ARG A 73 30.61 -7.40 -54.92
C ARG A 73 30.40 -8.55 -53.95
N THR A 74 31.51 -9.10 -53.45
CA THR A 74 31.51 -10.02 -52.30
C THR A 74 30.67 -9.41 -51.17
N PRO A 75 29.65 -10.10 -50.63
CA PRO A 75 28.77 -9.52 -49.61
C PRO A 75 29.59 -9.17 -48.36
N SER A 76 29.65 -7.88 -48.04
CA SER A 76 30.41 -7.37 -46.88
C SER A 76 29.78 -7.90 -45.60
N ILE A 77 30.48 -8.80 -44.92
CA ILE A 77 30.14 -9.20 -43.55
C ILE A 77 30.27 -7.95 -42.68
N PRO A 78 29.21 -7.52 -41.95
CA PRO A 78 29.31 -6.39 -41.04
C PRO A 78 30.44 -6.63 -40.02
N PRO A 79 31.22 -5.61 -39.64
CA PRO A 79 32.27 -5.78 -38.63
C PRO A 79 31.64 -6.35 -37.36
N MET A 80 32.19 -7.45 -36.85
CA MET A 80 31.70 -8.06 -35.62
C MET A 80 31.69 -7.03 -34.48
N PRO A 81 30.65 -7.00 -33.64
CA PRO A 81 30.67 -6.21 -32.41
C PRO A 81 31.95 -6.49 -31.61
N ALA A 82 32.53 -5.43 -31.02
CA ALA A 82 33.78 -5.54 -30.28
C ALA A 82 33.65 -6.63 -29.20
N ALA A 83 34.61 -7.55 -29.18
CA ALA A 83 34.51 -8.82 -28.46
C ALA A 83 34.66 -8.69 -26.93
N GLY A 84 33.64 -8.10 -26.29
CA GLY A 84 33.34 -8.39 -24.89
C GLY A 84 32.93 -9.87 -24.73
N PRO A 85 33.06 -10.44 -23.51
CA PRO A 85 32.58 -11.79 -23.25
C PRO A 85 31.07 -11.87 -23.48
N TRP A 86 30.61 -12.84 -24.27
CA TRP A 86 29.18 -13.13 -24.44
C TRP A 86 28.58 -13.55 -23.10
N ARG A 87 27.94 -12.61 -22.41
CA ARG A 87 27.11 -12.88 -21.22
C ARG A 87 25.71 -13.27 -21.68
N SER A 88 25.14 -14.32 -21.11
CA SER A 88 23.72 -14.62 -21.30
C SER A 88 22.84 -13.56 -20.62
N TYR A 89 21.61 -13.40 -21.10
CA TYR A 89 20.60 -12.52 -20.49
C TYR A 89 20.47 -12.76 -18.97
N LYS A 90 20.55 -14.01 -18.52
CA LYS A 90 20.51 -14.38 -17.09
C LYS A 90 21.71 -13.85 -16.31
N GLU A 91 22.90 -13.85 -16.88
CA GLU A 91 24.11 -13.35 -16.22
C GLU A 91 24.09 -11.82 -16.12
N ILE A 92 23.61 -11.12 -17.15
CA ILE A 92 23.41 -9.66 -17.13
C ILE A 92 22.40 -9.29 -16.04
N VAL A 93 21.21 -9.91 -16.07
CA VAL A 93 20.17 -9.69 -15.05
C VAL A 93 20.66 -10.04 -13.65
N ALA A 94 21.36 -11.17 -13.46
CA ALA A 94 21.87 -11.59 -12.15
C ALA A 94 23.00 -10.68 -11.62
N GLN A 95 23.84 -10.13 -12.50
CA GLN A 95 24.88 -9.16 -12.15
C GLN A 95 24.24 -7.89 -11.58
N VAL A 96 23.33 -7.26 -12.33
CA VAL A 96 22.68 -6.01 -11.89
C VAL A 96 21.78 -6.26 -10.67
N ALA A 97 21.07 -7.38 -10.63
CA ALA A 97 20.33 -7.80 -9.43
C ALA A 97 21.22 -7.89 -8.19
N THR A 98 22.48 -8.33 -8.34
CA THR A 98 23.45 -8.37 -7.26
C THR A 98 23.97 -6.97 -6.91
N GLN A 99 24.28 -6.13 -7.90
CA GLN A 99 24.66 -4.72 -7.68
C GLN A 99 23.61 -3.97 -6.86
N ILE A 100 22.32 -4.05 -7.23
CA ILE A 100 21.22 -3.40 -6.47
C ILE A 100 21.16 -3.91 -5.03
N VAL A 101 21.20 -5.24 -4.83
CA VAL A 101 21.11 -5.87 -3.50
C VAL A 101 22.29 -5.49 -2.60
N ASP A 102 23.47 -5.32 -3.17
CA ASP A 102 24.68 -4.95 -2.43
C ASP A 102 24.74 -3.43 -2.19
N ALA A 103 24.36 -2.63 -3.18
CA ALA A 103 24.25 -1.18 -3.07
C ALA A 103 23.29 -0.77 -1.95
N GLN A 104 22.10 -1.40 -1.84
CA GLN A 104 21.14 -1.09 -0.78
C GLN A 104 21.52 -1.65 0.60
N ARG A 105 22.53 -2.51 0.70
CA ARG A 105 22.86 -3.26 1.92
C ARG A 105 23.05 -2.41 3.19
N PRO A 106 23.69 -1.22 3.18
CA PRO A 106 23.78 -0.35 4.36
C PRO A 106 22.50 0.47 4.64
N ILE A 107 21.58 0.60 3.68
CA ILE A 107 20.42 1.49 3.82
C ILE A 107 19.41 0.89 4.82
N ARG A 108 19.12 1.62 5.89
CA ARG A 108 18.15 1.24 6.93
C ARG A 108 17.22 2.41 7.24
N VAL A 109 16.22 2.64 6.37
CA VAL A 109 15.31 3.80 6.46
C VAL A 109 14.76 4.00 7.87
N LEU A 110 14.15 2.98 8.48
CA LEU A 110 13.52 3.13 9.80
C LEU A 110 14.52 3.41 10.94
N GLN A 111 15.79 3.00 10.79
CA GLN A 111 16.88 3.29 11.74
C GLN A 111 17.40 4.72 11.55
N ALA A 112 17.56 5.15 10.30
CA ALA A 112 17.97 6.52 9.95
C ALA A 112 16.93 7.58 10.33
N LEU A 113 15.69 7.16 10.57
CA LEU A 113 14.56 7.96 11.07
C LEU A 113 14.18 7.63 12.52
N ARG A 114 15.07 7.01 13.32
CA ARG A 114 14.77 6.78 14.75
C ARG A 114 14.82 8.10 15.53
N TRP A 115 14.06 8.17 16.62
CA TRP A 115 14.22 9.19 17.65
C TRP A 115 14.70 8.51 18.93
N ASP A 116 15.70 9.11 19.59
CA ASP A 116 16.21 8.61 20.86
C ASP A 116 15.25 8.92 22.02
N ASN A 117 15.29 8.12 23.08
CA ASN A 117 14.36 8.20 24.21
C ASN A 117 14.31 9.59 24.88
N ALA A 118 15.40 10.36 24.79
CA ALA A 118 15.46 11.74 25.28
C ALA A 118 14.40 12.67 24.67
N VAL A 119 13.95 12.41 23.43
CA VAL A 119 12.88 13.17 22.76
C VAL A 119 11.53 12.89 23.42
N GLU A 120 11.25 11.62 23.72
CA GLU A 120 10.04 11.21 24.43
C GLU A 120 10.04 11.73 25.88
N GLU A 121 11.18 11.65 26.56
CA GLU A 121 11.37 12.25 27.87
C GLU A 121 11.13 13.77 27.87
N GLN A 122 11.61 14.50 26.85
CA GLN A 122 11.35 15.95 26.72
C GLN A 122 9.87 16.24 26.52
N PHE A 123 9.19 15.46 25.68
CA PHE A 123 7.76 15.60 25.43
C PHE A 123 6.90 15.27 26.67
N ARG A 124 7.27 14.24 27.44
CA ARG A 124 6.64 13.93 28.75
C ARG A 124 6.94 15.01 29.80
N LYS A 125 8.18 15.54 29.87
CA LYS A 125 8.59 16.60 30.81
C LYS A 125 7.88 17.93 30.56
N SER A 126 7.56 18.26 29.30
CA SER A 126 6.72 19.42 28.95
C SER A 126 5.22 19.20 29.21
N ARG A 127 4.84 18.01 29.72
CA ARG A 127 3.44 17.55 29.85
C ARG A 127 2.69 17.59 28.52
N PHE A 128 3.38 17.23 27.44
CA PHE A 128 2.88 17.18 26.06
C PHE A 128 2.56 18.55 25.42
N LYS A 129 3.08 19.65 25.98
CA LYS A 129 2.74 21.03 25.56
C LYS A 129 3.81 21.76 24.75
N GLU A 130 5.03 21.23 24.71
CA GLU A 130 6.08 21.70 23.79
C GLU A 130 6.26 20.67 22.68
N LEU A 131 6.51 21.10 21.45
CA LEU A 131 6.84 20.20 20.35
C LEU A 131 8.09 19.36 20.68
N PRO A 132 8.21 18.13 20.14
CA PRO A 132 9.45 17.37 20.20
C PRO A 132 10.58 18.14 19.52
N LYS A 133 11.70 18.32 20.22
CA LYS A 133 12.85 19.10 19.72
C LYS A 133 13.70 18.23 18.79
N VAL A 134 13.21 18.07 17.56
CA VAL A 134 13.85 17.30 16.47
C VAL A 134 13.71 18.08 15.16
N ASP A 135 14.85 18.55 14.66
CA ASP A 135 15.00 19.41 13.48
C ASP A 135 16.01 18.82 12.48
N ALA A 136 16.32 19.55 11.39
CA ALA A 136 17.27 19.10 10.38
C ALA A 136 18.69 18.94 10.96
N GLU A 137 19.10 19.82 11.86
CA GLU A 137 20.35 19.80 12.62
C GLU A 137 20.48 18.52 13.47
N THR A 138 19.39 18.10 14.12
CA THR A 138 19.31 16.84 14.88
C THR A 138 19.55 15.63 13.99
N TYR A 139 18.99 15.59 12.78
CA TYR A 139 19.28 14.51 11.82
C TYR A 139 20.67 14.63 11.17
N ALA A 140 21.21 15.84 11.00
CA ALA A 140 22.56 16.06 10.49
C ALA A 140 23.64 15.55 11.45
N ALA A 141 23.40 15.65 12.76
CA ALA A 141 24.24 15.02 13.79
C ALA A 141 24.10 13.48 13.84
N ALA A 142 22.98 12.94 13.35
CA ALA A 142 22.72 11.50 13.31
C ALA A 142 23.24 10.86 12.01
N GLU A 143 24.49 10.40 12.04
CA GLU A 143 25.18 9.72 10.93
C GLU A 143 24.38 8.56 10.33
N LEU A 144 24.44 8.42 9.00
CA LEU A 144 23.77 7.35 8.26
C LEU A 144 24.59 6.05 8.16
N GLY A 145 25.88 6.08 8.52
CA GLY A 145 26.81 4.96 8.33
C GLY A 145 27.26 4.73 6.88
N PHE A 146 26.91 5.63 5.96
CA PHE A 146 27.37 5.65 4.56
C PHE A 146 27.30 7.07 3.97
N ASP A 147 28.08 7.35 2.92
CA ASP A 147 27.95 8.58 2.14
C ASP A 147 26.68 8.51 1.28
N VAL A 148 25.70 9.35 1.63
CA VAL A 148 24.38 9.39 0.97
C VAL A 148 24.43 9.93 -0.46
N LYS A 149 25.42 10.77 -0.81
CA LYS A 149 25.58 11.35 -2.15
C LYS A 149 26.28 10.38 -3.09
N ALA A 150 27.37 9.77 -2.62
CA ALA A 150 28.05 8.70 -3.36
C ALA A 150 27.07 7.52 -3.59
N LYS A 151 26.28 7.15 -2.58
CA LYS A 151 25.29 6.08 -2.70
C LYS A 151 24.14 6.45 -3.66
N ALA A 152 23.69 7.71 -3.69
CA ALA A 152 22.71 8.15 -4.68
C ALA A 152 23.28 8.08 -6.12
N ALA A 153 24.53 8.49 -6.32
CA ALA A 153 25.21 8.40 -7.63
C ALA A 153 25.40 6.94 -8.08
N GLU A 154 25.80 6.04 -7.17
CA GLU A 154 25.93 4.60 -7.42
C GLU A 154 24.63 3.98 -7.99
N PHE A 155 23.45 4.37 -7.48
CA PHE A 155 22.17 3.94 -8.05
C PHE A 155 21.83 4.58 -9.39
N GLU A 156 22.31 5.79 -9.69
CA GLU A 156 22.19 6.37 -11.04
C GLU A 156 23.11 5.70 -12.05
N ASP A 157 24.29 5.26 -11.61
CA ASP A 157 25.24 4.53 -12.45
C ASP A 157 24.72 3.11 -12.74
N ILE A 158 24.18 2.41 -11.74
CA ILE A 158 23.46 1.13 -11.92
C ILE A 158 22.26 1.29 -12.86
N ALA A 159 21.47 2.37 -12.72
CA ALA A 159 20.39 2.69 -13.64
C ALA A 159 20.88 2.83 -15.09
N ARG A 160 22.00 3.53 -15.31
CA ARG A 160 22.61 3.67 -16.65
C ARG A 160 23.20 2.36 -17.18
N GLU A 161 23.73 1.48 -16.33
CA GLU A 161 24.17 0.12 -16.74
C GLU A 161 22.99 -0.75 -17.18
N ILE A 162 21.84 -0.66 -16.50
CA ILE A 162 20.61 -1.41 -16.87
C ILE A 162 20.15 -1.05 -18.28
N ASP A 163 20.02 0.25 -18.58
CA ASP A 163 19.60 0.69 -19.90
C ASP A 163 20.62 0.28 -20.99
N ALA A 164 21.91 0.49 -20.75
CA ALA A 164 22.96 0.13 -21.70
C ALA A 164 23.12 -1.39 -21.94
N SER A 165 22.63 -2.25 -21.03
CA SER A 165 22.81 -3.71 -21.10
C SER A 165 21.55 -4.52 -21.40
N LEU A 166 20.36 -3.99 -21.10
CA LEU A 166 19.06 -4.63 -21.33
C LEU A 166 18.14 -3.82 -22.26
N GLY A 167 18.31 -2.50 -22.31
CA GLY A 167 17.53 -1.57 -23.13
C GLY A 167 16.14 -1.24 -22.57
N GLU A 168 15.64 -0.05 -22.91
CA GLU A 168 14.33 0.50 -22.52
C GLU A 168 13.13 -0.46 -22.71
N SER A 169 13.22 -1.45 -23.62
CA SER A 169 12.12 -2.36 -23.94
C SER A 169 12.11 -3.67 -23.15
N ASP A 170 13.15 -4.02 -22.39
CA ASP A 170 13.11 -5.26 -21.59
C ASP A 170 12.30 -5.08 -20.29
N ALA A 171 11.36 -6.00 -20.08
CA ALA A 171 10.44 -5.93 -18.95
C ALA A 171 11.10 -6.18 -17.57
N ILE A 172 12.24 -6.89 -17.50
CA ILE A 172 13.01 -7.04 -16.26
C ILE A 172 13.96 -5.85 -16.07
N GLY A 173 14.58 -5.36 -17.16
CA GLY A 173 15.33 -4.10 -17.18
C GLY A 173 14.52 -2.95 -16.59
N ASN A 174 13.26 -2.79 -16.99
CA ASN A 174 12.36 -1.78 -16.43
C ASN A 174 12.11 -1.93 -14.92
N ILE A 175 11.93 -3.16 -14.41
CA ILE A 175 11.73 -3.43 -12.97
C ILE A 175 13.00 -3.13 -12.16
N LEU A 176 14.17 -3.52 -12.68
CA LEU A 176 15.49 -3.21 -12.10
C LEU A 176 15.74 -1.69 -12.10
N MET A 177 15.44 -1.02 -13.20
CA MET A 177 15.58 0.43 -13.40
C MET A 177 14.77 1.20 -12.36
N GLN A 178 13.46 0.92 -12.27
CA GLN A 178 12.59 1.54 -11.27
C GLN A 178 13.10 1.29 -9.84
N THR A 179 13.54 0.06 -9.54
CA THR A 179 14.09 -0.31 -8.24
C THR A 179 15.35 0.50 -7.89
N ALA A 180 16.30 0.65 -8.80
CA ALA A 180 17.50 1.47 -8.58
C ALA A 180 17.16 2.96 -8.39
N ILE A 181 16.26 3.49 -9.23
CA ILE A 181 15.77 4.87 -9.16
C ILE A 181 15.06 5.16 -7.84
N GLU A 182 14.31 4.21 -7.27
CA GLU A 182 13.72 4.36 -5.93
C GLU A 182 14.76 4.34 -4.81
N TYR A 183 15.79 3.48 -4.86
CA TYR A 183 16.85 3.49 -3.84
C TYR A 183 17.69 4.78 -3.88
N ARG A 184 17.92 5.35 -5.07
CA ARG A 184 18.47 6.71 -5.21
C ARG A 184 17.58 7.73 -4.51
N ASP A 185 16.27 7.68 -4.75
CA ASP A 185 15.33 8.64 -4.17
C ASP A 185 15.14 8.43 -2.65
N ILE A 186 15.34 7.21 -2.12
CA ILE A 186 15.53 6.97 -0.68
C ILE A 186 16.78 7.70 -0.16
N CYS A 187 17.91 7.64 -0.87
CA CYS A 187 19.12 8.35 -0.44
C CYS A 187 18.85 9.86 -0.37
N ARG A 188 18.23 10.44 -1.41
CA ARG A 188 17.82 11.86 -1.43
C ARG A 188 16.79 12.22 -0.35
N MET A 189 15.89 11.29 0.00
CA MET A 189 14.99 11.42 1.16
C MET A 189 15.78 11.46 2.48
N LEU A 190 16.75 10.56 2.67
CA LEU A 190 17.56 10.46 3.90
C LEU A 190 18.58 11.59 4.05
N GLU A 191 19.01 12.22 2.95
CA GLU A 191 19.75 13.48 2.99
C GLU A 191 18.87 14.64 3.51
N ALA A 192 17.59 14.66 3.12
CA ALA A 192 16.67 15.77 3.39
C ALA A 192 15.91 15.72 4.74
N ARG A 193 16.27 14.79 5.65
CA ARG A 193 15.59 14.59 6.95
C ARG A 193 15.42 15.90 7.74
N GLY A 194 14.25 16.11 8.33
CA GLY A 194 13.90 17.32 9.08
C GLY A 194 13.46 18.50 8.20
N THR A 195 13.24 18.30 6.90
CA THR A 195 12.85 19.38 5.97
C THR A 195 11.62 19.01 5.13
N PRO A 196 10.91 20.00 4.54
CA PRO A 196 9.82 19.72 3.58
C PRO A 196 10.26 18.89 2.36
N THR A 197 11.55 18.89 2.01
CA THR A 197 12.09 18.07 0.91
C THR A 197 12.09 16.58 1.24
N PHE A 198 12.20 16.18 2.51
CA PHE A 198 11.98 14.79 2.94
C PHE A 198 10.56 14.34 2.59
N TYR A 199 9.55 15.14 2.91
CA TYR A 199 8.15 14.83 2.60
C TYR A 199 7.91 14.72 1.09
N ALA A 200 8.52 15.59 0.28
CA ALA A 200 8.42 15.50 -1.18
C ALA A 200 8.91 14.14 -1.72
N TYR A 201 10.00 13.58 -1.18
CA TYR A 201 10.43 12.22 -1.51
C TYR A 201 9.57 11.14 -0.84
N SER A 202 9.16 11.29 0.41
CA SER A 202 8.26 10.34 1.08
C SER A 202 6.96 10.16 0.30
N ARG A 203 6.32 11.26 -0.10
CA ARG A 203 5.09 11.23 -0.88
C ARG A 203 5.30 10.61 -2.26
N LYS A 204 6.47 10.81 -2.88
CA LYS A 204 6.82 10.12 -4.13
C LYS A 204 6.93 8.59 -3.95
N LEU A 205 7.55 8.15 -2.85
CA LEU A 205 7.93 6.76 -2.62
C LEU A 205 6.82 5.89 -1.98
N TYR A 206 5.96 6.48 -1.15
CA TYR A 206 4.90 5.78 -0.42
C TYR A 206 3.48 6.26 -0.80
N GLY A 207 3.38 7.40 -1.48
CA GLY A 207 2.11 8.07 -1.77
C GLY A 207 1.64 8.99 -0.65
N SER A 208 0.37 9.40 -0.73
CA SER A 208 -0.36 10.26 0.20
C SER A 208 -1.79 9.73 0.41
N PRO A 209 -2.45 10.00 1.55
CA PRO A 209 -3.90 9.79 1.73
C PRO A 209 -4.79 10.50 0.70
N LYS A 210 -4.26 11.54 0.04
CA LYS A 210 -4.95 12.32 -1.00
C LYS A 210 -4.73 11.73 -2.40
N ASP A 211 -3.93 10.66 -2.53
CA ASP A 211 -3.84 9.88 -3.77
C ASP A 211 -5.17 9.18 -4.06
N LYS A 212 -5.53 9.13 -5.34
CA LYS A 212 -6.68 8.38 -5.84
C LYS A 212 -6.34 6.93 -6.16
N PHE A 213 -7.33 6.06 -6.00
CA PHE A 213 -7.27 4.69 -6.52
C PHE A 213 -7.30 4.68 -8.06
N PRO A 214 -6.94 3.56 -8.72
CA PRO A 214 -6.84 3.48 -10.19
C PRO A 214 -8.14 3.78 -10.97
N ASP A 215 -9.29 3.84 -10.31
CA ASP A 215 -10.57 4.25 -10.94
C ASP A 215 -10.73 5.77 -11.09
N GLY A 216 -9.81 6.56 -10.51
CA GLY A 216 -9.82 8.01 -10.54
C GLY A 216 -10.92 8.69 -9.71
N LYS A 217 -11.67 7.94 -8.89
CA LYS A 217 -12.81 8.47 -8.12
C LYS A 217 -12.42 8.70 -6.67
N LEU A 218 -12.28 7.62 -5.91
CA LEU A 218 -12.05 7.64 -4.46
C LEU A 218 -10.56 7.91 -4.15
N ALA A 219 -10.32 8.73 -3.14
CA ALA A 219 -9.03 8.89 -2.48
C ALA A 219 -8.88 7.90 -1.32
N LEU A 220 -7.64 7.69 -0.87
CA LEU A 220 -7.37 6.85 0.29
C LEU A 220 -7.98 7.42 1.60
N ARG A 221 -8.06 8.76 1.74
CA ARG A 221 -8.70 9.42 2.89
C ARG A 221 -10.21 9.12 2.97
N ASP A 222 -10.88 8.96 1.83
CA ASP A 222 -12.33 8.66 1.77
C ASP A 222 -12.63 7.29 2.40
N LEU A 223 -11.79 6.29 2.11
CA LEU A 223 -11.81 4.99 2.79
C LEU A 223 -11.48 5.15 4.29
N GLY A 224 -10.51 6.01 4.61
CA GLY A 224 -10.11 6.32 5.98
C GLY A 224 -11.29 6.82 6.84
N HIS A 225 -12.08 7.74 6.30
CA HIS A 225 -13.28 8.26 6.96
C HIS A 225 -14.40 7.20 7.07
N LEU A 226 -14.68 6.45 5.99
CA LEU A 226 -15.69 5.38 6.01
C LEU A 226 -15.37 4.30 7.06
N LEU A 227 -14.12 3.83 7.12
CA LEU A 227 -13.69 2.83 8.10
C LEU A 227 -13.69 3.41 9.52
N TYR A 228 -13.34 4.69 9.69
CA TYR A 228 -13.43 5.38 10.98
C TYR A 228 -14.88 5.43 11.50
N GLU A 229 -15.85 5.79 10.66
CA GLU A 229 -17.27 5.79 11.02
C GLU A 229 -17.75 4.38 11.41
N ILE A 230 -17.36 3.35 10.66
CA ILE A 230 -17.70 1.96 10.97
C ILE A 230 -17.09 1.50 12.31
N PHE A 231 -15.79 1.71 12.51
CA PHE A 231 -15.10 1.25 13.73
C PHE A 231 -15.44 2.07 14.98
N THR A 232 -15.87 3.33 14.84
CA THR A 232 -16.33 4.15 15.98
C THR A 232 -17.68 3.66 16.53
N ASN A 233 -18.50 3.00 15.71
CA ASN A 233 -19.79 2.43 16.12
C ASN A 233 -19.68 0.98 16.63
N ILE A 234 -18.48 0.43 16.81
CA ILE A 234 -18.24 -0.91 17.32
C ILE A 234 -17.80 -0.87 18.78
N ASP A 235 -18.52 -1.61 19.63
CA ASP A 235 -18.07 -1.94 20.98
C ASP A 235 -17.22 -3.22 20.94
N ASP A 236 -15.89 -3.08 21.07
CA ASP A 236 -14.94 -4.19 21.12
C ASP A 236 -15.26 -5.19 22.26
N ALA A 237 -15.90 -4.75 23.36
CA ALA A 237 -16.28 -5.63 24.47
C ALA A 237 -17.54 -6.47 24.17
N ALA A 238 -18.39 -6.03 23.24
CA ALA A 238 -19.58 -6.78 22.82
C ALA A 238 -19.29 -7.89 21.79
N LEU A 239 -18.10 -7.88 21.16
CA LEU A 239 -17.75 -8.80 20.06
C LEU A 239 -17.13 -10.13 20.49
N GLY A 240 -16.76 -10.31 21.76
CA GLY A 240 -16.18 -11.56 22.25
C GLY A 240 -15.36 -11.40 23.53
N PRO A 241 -14.62 -12.45 23.94
CA PRO A 241 -13.76 -12.35 25.11
C PRO A 241 -12.66 -11.30 24.91
N THR A 242 -12.32 -10.60 26.00
CA THR A 242 -11.08 -9.83 26.10
C THR A 242 -9.89 -10.78 26.13
N HIS A 243 -8.79 -10.40 25.48
CA HIS A 243 -7.53 -11.16 25.52
C HIS A 243 -6.48 -10.31 26.23
N GLU A 244 -6.07 -10.75 27.41
CA GLU A 244 -5.03 -10.09 28.20
C GLU A 244 -3.65 -10.29 27.56
N ARG A 245 -2.78 -9.29 27.67
CA ARG A 245 -1.37 -9.39 27.28
C ARG A 245 -0.58 -9.95 28.46
N ASN A 246 -0.64 -11.27 28.65
CA ASN A 246 -0.09 -11.97 29.82
C ASN A 246 0.97 -13.03 29.49
N ILE A 247 1.21 -13.35 28.20
CA ILE A 247 2.24 -14.28 27.75
C ILE A 247 3.61 -13.57 27.69
N PRO A 248 4.66 -14.05 28.39
CA PRO A 248 6.01 -13.48 28.30
C PRO A 248 6.63 -13.53 26.90
N ALA A 249 7.63 -12.67 26.63
CA ALA A 249 8.31 -12.58 25.34
C ALA A 249 9.02 -13.88 24.91
N ASP A 250 9.58 -14.63 25.86
CA ASP A 250 10.25 -15.92 25.63
C ASP A 250 9.25 -17.05 25.38
N GLU A 251 8.13 -17.10 26.10
CA GLU A 251 7.01 -18.02 25.80
C GLU A 251 6.41 -17.74 24.41
N ALA A 252 6.16 -16.48 24.08
CA ALA A 252 5.69 -16.06 22.76
C ALA A 252 6.70 -16.41 21.64
N ALA A 253 8.00 -16.22 21.87
CA ALA A 253 9.04 -16.62 20.92
C ALA A 253 9.11 -18.14 20.75
N ALA A 254 8.97 -18.93 21.82
CA ALA A 254 8.91 -20.39 21.74
C ALA A 254 7.69 -20.88 20.95
N GLU A 255 6.50 -20.28 21.17
CA GLU A 255 5.29 -20.64 20.42
C GLU A 255 5.41 -20.28 18.93
N LEU A 256 5.92 -19.08 18.61
CA LEU A 256 6.13 -18.66 17.22
C LEU A 256 7.17 -19.52 16.49
N ASN A 257 8.28 -19.91 17.14
CA ASN A 257 9.22 -20.89 16.59
C ASN A 257 8.50 -22.20 16.25
N ALA A 258 7.75 -22.77 17.21
CA ALA A 258 7.02 -24.03 17.02
C ALA A 258 5.85 -23.94 16.01
N ARG A 259 5.39 -22.73 15.64
CA ARG A 259 4.48 -22.49 14.50
C ARG A 259 5.25 -22.39 13.18
N PHE A 260 6.39 -21.68 13.17
CA PHE A 260 7.22 -21.47 11.99
C PHE A 260 7.93 -22.73 11.49
N GLU A 261 8.42 -23.62 12.36
CA GLU A 261 8.96 -24.94 11.96
C GLU A 261 7.95 -25.77 11.15
N LYS A 262 6.64 -25.63 11.43
CA LYS A 262 5.57 -26.35 10.72
C LYS A 262 5.24 -25.74 9.35
N TYR A 263 5.58 -24.47 9.13
CA TYR A 263 5.28 -23.73 7.90
C TYR A 263 6.48 -23.63 6.94
N PHE A 264 7.68 -23.47 7.50
CA PHE A 264 8.95 -23.35 6.76
C PHE A 264 9.71 -24.67 6.82
N SER A 265 9.58 -25.50 5.77
CA SER A 265 10.06 -26.89 5.68
C SER A 265 11.56 -27.12 5.90
N ASP A 266 12.35 -26.06 6.02
CA ASP A 266 13.82 -26.08 6.01
C ASP A 266 14.40 -25.59 7.36
N ASN A 267 13.54 -25.29 8.34
CA ASN A 267 13.86 -24.61 9.61
C ASN A 267 14.67 -23.30 9.46
N THR A 268 14.55 -22.63 8.31
CA THR A 268 15.24 -21.36 7.97
C THR A 268 14.63 -20.11 8.62
N VAL A 269 13.89 -20.25 9.72
CA VAL A 269 13.25 -19.13 10.43
C VAL A 269 13.40 -19.33 11.92
N HIS A 270 13.92 -18.30 12.59
CA HIS A 270 14.09 -18.28 14.04
C HIS A 270 13.37 -17.09 14.67
N VAL A 271 12.87 -17.28 15.88
CA VAL A 271 12.26 -16.20 16.67
C VAL A 271 13.14 -15.92 17.88
N GLU A 272 13.67 -14.70 17.92
CA GLU A 272 14.65 -14.24 18.92
C GLU A 272 13.99 -13.20 19.84
N VAL A 273 14.33 -13.23 21.13
CA VAL A 273 14.04 -12.11 22.04
C VAL A 273 15.16 -11.07 21.90
N ASP A 274 14.81 -9.81 21.69
CA ASP A 274 15.77 -8.71 21.50
C ASP A 274 15.36 -7.46 22.31
N ASP A 275 16.29 -6.93 23.09
CA ASP A 275 16.16 -5.68 23.87
C ASP A 275 16.22 -4.42 22.98
N ALA A 276 16.82 -4.51 21.79
CA ALA A 276 17.15 -3.36 20.95
C ALA A 276 16.02 -2.90 20.01
N ILE A 277 14.88 -3.60 19.96
CA ILE A 277 13.76 -3.24 19.08
C ILE A 277 12.73 -2.32 19.78
N LEU A 278 12.37 -1.22 19.12
CA LEU A 278 11.41 -0.22 19.62
C LEU A 278 9.92 -0.59 19.44
N ALA A 279 9.65 -1.68 18.72
CA ALA A 279 8.30 -2.23 18.54
C ALA A 279 8.23 -3.58 19.24
N ASP A 280 7.03 -4.02 19.65
CA ASP A 280 6.85 -5.29 20.35
C ASP A 280 7.33 -6.51 19.54
N ALA A 281 7.33 -6.42 18.21
CA ALA A 281 8.01 -7.36 17.32
C ALA A 281 8.44 -6.71 16.00
N ALA A 282 9.31 -7.37 15.24
CA ALA A 282 9.69 -7.01 13.88
C ALA A 282 10.26 -8.20 13.07
N ALA A 283 9.81 -8.40 11.82
CA ALA A 283 10.45 -9.33 10.89
C ALA A 283 11.82 -8.84 10.37
N GLY A 284 12.73 -9.78 10.19
CA GLY A 284 13.94 -9.68 9.38
C GLY A 284 13.79 -10.36 8.03
N SER A 285 14.90 -10.83 7.46
CA SER A 285 14.92 -11.63 6.24
C SER A 285 14.48 -13.08 6.44
N ASP A 286 14.78 -13.60 7.62
CA ASP A 286 14.91 -15.01 8.00
C ASP A 286 14.69 -15.19 9.51
N TYR A 287 14.16 -14.16 10.19
CA TYR A 287 13.86 -14.17 11.61
C TYR A 287 12.66 -13.28 11.94
N VAL A 288 12.08 -13.46 13.11
CA VAL A 288 11.21 -12.47 13.78
C VAL A 288 11.82 -12.14 15.13
N LYS A 289 11.98 -10.87 15.45
CA LYS A 289 12.42 -10.43 16.78
C LYS A 289 11.21 -10.04 17.62
N VAL A 290 11.22 -10.43 18.89
CA VAL A 290 10.19 -10.17 19.90
C VAL A 290 10.82 -9.33 21.01
N ARG A 291 10.17 -8.27 21.44
CA ARG A 291 10.79 -7.30 22.35
C ARG A 291 10.89 -7.84 23.76
N SER A 292 12.10 -7.78 24.32
CA SER A 292 12.35 -8.12 25.72
C SER A 292 11.46 -7.33 26.68
N GLY A 293 10.94 -8.00 27.70
CA GLY A 293 9.98 -7.44 28.67
C GLY A 293 8.58 -7.11 28.11
N ALA A 294 8.32 -7.26 26.81
CA ALA A 294 6.96 -7.20 26.29
C ALA A 294 6.16 -8.43 26.73
N HIS A 295 4.86 -8.24 26.95
CA HIS A 295 3.90 -9.31 27.15
C HIS A 295 2.93 -9.35 25.98
N PHE A 296 2.41 -10.51 25.63
CA PHE A 296 1.61 -10.76 24.43
C PHE A 296 0.28 -11.40 24.82
N SER A 297 -0.74 -11.18 24.01
CA SER A 297 -1.95 -11.99 24.02
C SER A 297 -1.85 -13.08 22.95
N GLN A 298 -2.69 -14.12 23.04
CA GLN A 298 -2.75 -15.13 21.98
C GLN A 298 -3.07 -14.52 20.61
N ARG A 299 -3.91 -13.46 20.56
CA ARG A 299 -4.22 -12.73 19.31
C ARG A 299 -2.98 -12.04 18.73
N ASP A 300 -2.08 -11.53 19.57
CA ASP A 300 -0.83 -10.93 19.07
C ASP A 300 0.06 -12.00 18.43
N ILE A 301 0.19 -13.17 19.05
CA ILE A 301 0.93 -14.33 18.49
C ILE A 301 0.29 -14.80 17.17
N ASP A 302 -1.04 -14.92 17.12
CA ASP A 302 -1.77 -15.28 15.91
C ASP A 302 -1.54 -14.25 14.78
N VAL A 303 -1.59 -12.96 15.10
CA VAL A 303 -1.29 -11.88 14.15
C VAL A 303 0.15 -11.92 13.66
N LEU A 304 1.12 -12.15 14.55
CA LEU A 304 2.55 -12.22 14.20
C LEU A 304 2.85 -13.39 13.28
N GLU A 305 2.21 -14.55 13.48
CA GLU A 305 2.37 -15.70 12.58
C GLU A 305 1.99 -15.35 11.13
N VAL A 306 0.86 -14.66 10.92
CA VAL A 306 0.38 -14.35 9.56
C VAL A 306 1.01 -13.10 8.95
N HIS A 307 1.20 -12.04 9.74
CA HIS A 307 1.69 -10.75 9.25
C HIS A 307 3.21 -10.80 9.03
N GLU A 308 3.97 -11.12 10.08
CA GLU A 308 5.44 -11.18 10.03
C GLU A 308 5.91 -12.48 9.35
N GLY A 309 5.35 -13.63 9.75
CA GLY A 309 5.75 -14.93 9.21
C GLY A 309 5.29 -15.18 7.78
N TRP A 310 3.98 -15.38 7.58
CA TRP A 310 3.42 -15.85 6.30
C TRP A 310 3.50 -14.82 5.17
N VAL A 311 3.72 -13.53 5.46
CA VAL A 311 4.05 -12.51 4.44
C VAL A 311 5.50 -12.04 4.54
N HIS A 312 5.91 -11.30 5.57
CA HIS A 312 7.19 -10.55 5.52
C HIS A 312 8.42 -11.45 5.45
N VAL A 313 8.47 -12.54 6.21
CA VAL A 313 9.56 -13.54 6.17
C VAL A 313 9.40 -14.46 4.96
N ALA A 314 8.20 -15.01 4.70
CA ALA A 314 7.98 -15.94 3.59
C ALA A 314 8.36 -15.36 2.21
N THR A 315 8.02 -14.10 1.95
CA THR A 315 8.43 -13.39 0.73
C THR A 315 9.93 -13.08 0.71
N SER A 316 10.54 -12.77 1.85
CA SER A 316 11.99 -12.55 1.93
C SER A 316 12.76 -13.83 1.59
N LEU A 317 12.34 -14.99 2.12
CA LEU A 317 12.91 -16.30 1.80
C LEU A 317 12.69 -16.71 0.33
N ASN A 318 11.47 -16.54 -0.21
CA ASN A 318 11.22 -16.80 -1.63
C ASN A 318 12.10 -15.93 -2.54
N GLY A 319 12.29 -14.66 -2.16
CA GLY A 319 13.20 -13.73 -2.84
C GLY A 319 14.68 -14.10 -2.72
N GLN A 320 15.13 -14.63 -1.58
CA GLN A 320 16.49 -15.15 -1.39
C GLN A 320 16.76 -16.42 -2.21
N GLN A 321 15.75 -17.26 -2.42
CA GLN A 321 15.88 -18.50 -3.21
C GLN A 321 16.05 -18.22 -4.72
N GLN A 322 15.82 -16.99 -5.18
CA GLN A 322 16.02 -16.56 -6.57
C GLN A 322 17.51 -16.54 -6.94
N THR A 323 17.91 -17.33 -7.92
CA THR A 323 19.31 -17.39 -8.40
C THR A 323 19.69 -16.22 -9.29
N VAL A 324 18.76 -15.79 -10.15
CA VAL A 324 18.91 -14.64 -11.07
C VAL A 324 18.14 -13.44 -10.51
N ALA A 325 16.86 -13.61 -10.16
CA ALA A 325 15.98 -12.53 -9.68
C ALA A 325 16.22 -12.06 -8.22
N LYS A 326 17.48 -11.91 -7.79
CA LYS A 326 17.87 -11.65 -6.40
C LYS A 326 17.29 -10.35 -5.79
N TRP A 327 16.93 -9.36 -6.61
CA TRP A 327 16.36 -8.09 -6.14
C TRP A 327 15.07 -8.32 -5.34
N LEU A 328 14.32 -9.38 -5.66
CA LEU A 328 13.11 -9.83 -4.97
C LEU A 328 13.33 -10.18 -3.48
N SER A 329 14.59 -10.31 -3.02
CA SER A 329 14.96 -10.46 -1.60
C SER A 329 14.99 -9.15 -0.80
N LYS A 330 14.70 -8.00 -1.43
CA LYS A 330 14.72 -6.65 -0.83
C LYS A 330 13.47 -5.88 -1.24
N GLY A 331 12.91 -5.12 -0.30
CA GLY A 331 11.68 -4.34 -0.53
C GLY A 331 11.97 -2.86 -0.79
N PRO A 332 12.10 -2.41 -2.06
CA PRO A 332 12.07 -1.00 -2.39
C PRO A 332 10.65 -0.42 -2.17
N PRO A 333 10.50 0.89 -1.98
CA PRO A 333 9.25 1.55 -1.60
C PRO A 333 8.00 1.12 -2.38
N ARG A 334 8.05 0.97 -3.72
CA ARG A 334 6.94 0.45 -4.55
C ARG A 334 6.34 -0.86 -4.04
N THR A 335 7.16 -1.75 -3.49
CA THR A 335 6.71 -3.05 -2.95
C THR A 335 6.01 -2.91 -1.58
N THR A 336 6.25 -1.82 -0.84
CA THR A 336 5.70 -1.60 0.52
C THR A 336 4.18 -1.69 0.53
N THR A 337 3.52 -1.03 -0.43
CA THR A 337 2.05 -1.03 -0.54
C THR A 337 1.51 -2.44 -0.78
N VAL A 338 2.20 -3.28 -1.57
CA VAL A 338 1.80 -4.68 -1.76
C VAL A 338 2.00 -5.46 -0.47
N GLN A 339 3.18 -5.37 0.14
CA GLN A 339 3.58 -6.20 1.29
C GLN A 339 2.76 -5.92 2.56
N GLU A 340 2.70 -4.65 2.99
CA GLU A 340 1.95 -4.23 4.19
C GLU A 340 0.44 -4.50 4.01
N GLY A 341 -0.07 -4.28 2.79
CA GLY A 341 -1.45 -4.55 2.43
C GLY A 341 -1.81 -6.03 2.39
N LEU A 342 -0.91 -6.87 1.85
CA LEU A 342 -1.09 -8.31 1.76
C LEU A 342 -1.03 -8.95 3.15
N ALA A 343 -0.17 -8.45 4.03
CA ALA A 343 -0.07 -8.87 5.42
C ALA A 343 -1.35 -8.51 6.21
N ALA A 344 -1.84 -7.27 6.12
CA ALA A 344 -3.10 -6.88 6.76
C ALA A 344 -4.32 -7.61 6.17
N LEU A 345 -4.36 -7.85 4.85
CA LEU A 345 -5.39 -8.66 4.20
C LEU A 345 -5.34 -10.14 4.67
N LEU A 346 -4.15 -10.65 5.00
CA LEU A 346 -3.99 -12.00 5.55
C LEU A 346 -4.63 -12.15 6.93
N GLU A 347 -4.50 -11.14 7.80
CA GLU A 347 -5.17 -11.12 9.09
C GLU A 347 -6.71 -11.13 8.96
N ILE A 348 -7.25 -10.49 7.91
CA ILE A 348 -8.69 -10.50 7.59
C ILE A 348 -9.11 -11.88 7.10
N PHE A 349 -8.41 -12.45 6.10
CA PHE A 349 -8.73 -13.77 5.53
C PHE A 349 -8.56 -14.93 6.51
N THR A 350 -7.81 -14.73 7.60
CA THR A 350 -7.62 -15.72 8.68
C THR A 350 -8.45 -15.41 9.93
N PHE A 351 -9.23 -14.33 9.94
CA PHE A 351 -9.99 -13.83 11.10
C PHE A 351 -9.15 -13.61 12.37
N ARG A 352 -7.88 -13.20 12.18
CA ARG A 352 -6.92 -12.90 13.27
C ARG A 352 -6.83 -11.41 13.60
N THR A 353 -7.29 -10.52 12.71
CA THR A 353 -7.42 -9.09 13.02
C THR A 353 -8.64 -8.82 13.92
N PHE A 354 -8.65 -7.66 14.59
CA PHE A 354 -9.72 -7.24 15.52
C PHE A 354 -9.88 -5.70 15.49
N PRO A 355 -11.02 -5.12 15.93
CA PRO A 355 -11.35 -3.75 15.56
C PRO A 355 -10.41 -2.70 16.16
N ARG A 356 -9.97 -2.77 17.43
CA ARG A 356 -8.89 -1.89 17.94
C ARG A 356 -7.60 -1.93 17.10
N ARG A 357 -7.27 -3.06 16.46
CA ARG A 357 -6.12 -3.15 15.53
C ARG A 357 -6.45 -2.54 14.16
N ALA A 358 -7.61 -2.82 13.60
CA ALA A 358 -8.05 -2.26 12.32
C ALA A 358 -8.21 -0.73 12.38
N ARG A 359 -8.85 -0.22 13.46
CA ARG A 359 -8.95 1.20 13.81
C ARG A 359 -7.57 1.84 13.94
N ARG A 360 -6.62 1.23 14.67
CA ARG A 360 -5.24 1.75 14.77
C ARG A 360 -4.49 1.84 13.43
N LEU A 361 -4.71 0.91 12.50
CA LEU A 361 -4.15 1.00 11.15
C LEU A 361 -4.83 2.11 10.34
N ASN A 362 -6.14 2.25 10.46
CA ASN A 362 -6.93 3.29 9.80
C ASN A 362 -6.58 4.71 10.30
N ASP A 363 -6.50 4.88 11.61
CA ASP A 363 -6.25 6.16 12.27
C ASP A 363 -4.85 6.70 11.94
N ARG A 364 -3.88 5.84 11.64
CA ARG A 364 -2.58 6.25 11.12
C ARG A 364 -2.67 6.87 9.73
N VAL A 365 -3.58 6.39 8.87
CA VAL A 365 -3.83 7.02 7.56
C VAL A 365 -4.42 8.42 7.75
N LEU A 366 -5.38 8.55 8.67
CA LEU A 366 -5.96 9.85 9.04
C LEU A 366 -4.96 10.77 9.74
N ALA A 367 -3.98 10.23 10.49
CA ALA A 367 -2.90 11.01 11.09
C ALA A 367 -1.92 11.56 10.03
N VAL A 368 -1.55 10.77 9.01
CA VAL A 368 -0.80 11.28 7.84
C VAL A 368 -1.60 12.39 7.15
N ASP A 369 -2.90 12.17 6.94
CA ASP A 369 -3.78 13.10 6.21
C ASP A 369 -3.91 14.45 6.93
N LYS A 370 -4.14 14.43 8.25
CA LYS A 370 -4.11 15.60 9.15
C LYS A 370 -2.76 16.32 9.11
N ALA A 371 -1.65 15.57 9.19
CA ALA A 371 -0.31 16.15 9.14
C ALA A 371 0.00 16.78 7.77
N GLU A 372 -0.44 16.18 6.67
CA GLU A 372 -0.36 16.79 5.32
C GLU A 372 -1.29 18.01 5.16
N ASP A 373 -2.38 18.12 5.93
CA ASP A 373 -3.25 19.31 6.01
C ASP A 373 -2.74 20.37 7.01
N GLY A 374 -1.56 20.15 7.62
CA GLY A 374 -0.87 21.16 8.45
C GLY A 374 -0.97 20.96 9.95
N ALA A 375 -1.57 19.86 10.45
CA ALA A 375 -1.57 19.54 11.88
C ALA A 375 -0.15 19.24 12.38
N SER A 376 0.21 19.76 13.56
CA SER A 376 1.52 19.53 14.19
C SER A 376 1.56 18.20 14.95
N PHE A 377 2.74 17.86 15.49
CA PHE A 377 2.92 16.70 16.36
C PHE A 377 1.95 16.73 17.56
N ILE A 378 1.73 17.90 18.18
CA ILE A 378 0.81 18.04 19.33
C ILE A 378 -0.63 17.80 18.87
N ASP A 379 -1.05 18.38 17.74
CA ASP A 379 -2.43 18.26 17.25
C ASP A 379 -2.79 16.80 16.93
N VAL A 380 -1.86 16.05 16.33
CA VAL A 380 -2.04 14.63 16.02
C VAL A 380 -1.95 13.76 17.29
N PHE A 381 -1.10 14.10 18.25
CA PHE A 381 -1.01 13.42 19.55
C PHE A 381 -2.27 13.62 20.41
N GLU A 382 -2.77 14.85 20.57
CA GLU A 382 -4.02 15.12 21.27
C GLU A 382 -5.22 14.54 20.51
N TRP A 383 -5.19 14.48 19.18
CA TRP A 383 -6.21 13.73 18.43
C TRP A 383 -6.22 12.24 18.82
N PHE A 384 -5.08 11.54 18.84
CA PHE A 384 -5.04 10.15 19.34
C PHE A 384 -5.53 10.02 20.80
N ARG A 385 -5.31 11.03 21.65
CA ARG A 385 -5.90 11.06 23.01
C ARG A 385 -7.42 11.18 22.98
N THR A 386 -7.99 11.99 22.08
CA THR A 386 -9.46 12.06 21.90
C THR A 386 -10.07 10.77 21.32
N GLU A 387 -9.30 9.99 20.55
CA GLU A 387 -9.72 8.67 20.07
C GLU A 387 -9.73 7.58 21.17
N GLY A 388 -9.15 7.85 22.35
CA GLY A 388 -9.14 6.96 23.50
C GLY A 388 -7.91 6.04 23.59
N TYR A 389 -6.83 6.34 22.86
CA TYR A 389 -5.54 5.65 23.05
C TYR A 389 -4.84 6.17 24.32
N ASP A 390 -4.05 5.30 24.96
CA ASP A 390 -3.17 5.68 26.08
C ASP A 390 -2.00 6.56 25.60
N GLU A 391 -1.35 7.29 26.52
CA GLU A 391 -0.34 8.30 26.19
C GLU A 391 0.88 7.71 25.45
N ASP A 392 1.20 6.44 25.72
CA ASP A 392 2.31 5.70 25.13
C ASP A 392 1.98 5.28 23.69
N GLU A 393 0.78 4.75 23.46
CA GLU A 393 0.27 4.48 22.11
C GLU A 393 0.07 5.77 21.29
N CYS A 394 -0.39 6.86 21.92
CA CYS A 394 -0.49 8.18 21.28
C CYS A 394 0.88 8.66 20.77
N PHE A 395 1.88 8.71 21.66
CA PHE A 395 3.23 9.17 21.28
C PHE A 395 3.83 8.27 20.21
N ASN A 396 3.69 6.95 20.33
CA ASN A 396 4.24 6.01 19.37
C ASN A 396 3.56 6.07 17.99
N ASN A 397 2.24 6.27 17.92
CA ASN A 397 1.55 6.46 16.65
C ASN A 397 1.96 7.79 16.00
N THR A 398 1.96 8.92 16.73
CA THR A 398 2.39 10.22 16.20
C THR A 398 3.86 10.20 15.76
N ARG A 399 4.78 9.62 16.56
CA ARG A 399 6.20 9.46 16.21
C ARG A 399 6.41 8.74 14.87
N ARG A 400 5.55 7.76 14.51
CA ARG A 400 5.66 7.09 13.20
C ARG A 400 5.41 8.02 12.02
N ILE A 401 4.51 9.00 12.19
CA ILE A 401 4.09 9.96 11.15
C ILE A 401 5.08 11.13 11.02
N PHE A 402 5.68 11.58 12.12
CA PHE A 402 6.54 12.79 12.10
C PHE A 402 8.03 12.53 11.96
N ARG A 403 8.51 11.31 12.25
CA ARG A 403 9.95 10.97 12.11
C ARG A 403 10.46 11.18 10.68
N GLY A 404 11.61 11.83 10.54
CA GLY A 404 12.17 12.28 9.26
C GLY A 404 11.51 13.53 8.66
N GLY A 405 10.25 13.81 9.00
CA GLY A 405 9.51 14.99 8.59
C GLY A 405 9.73 16.21 9.49
N VAL A 406 8.78 17.15 9.41
CA VAL A 406 8.76 18.43 10.15
C VAL A 406 7.69 18.37 11.26
N VAL A 407 8.07 18.64 12.51
CA VAL A 407 7.20 18.45 13.69
C VAL A 407 6.07 19.46 13.80
N GLU A 408 6.20 20.62 13.15
CA GLU A 408 5.20 21.68 13.05
C GLU A 408 4.02 21.30 12.14
N GLY A 409 4.15 20.27 11.29
CA GLY A 409 3.12 19.84 10.33
C GLY A 409 3.47 20.17 8.88
N GLY A 410 2.56 19.84 7.96
CA GLY A 410 2.65 20.09 6.51
C GLY A 410 3.63 19.19 5.74
N ALA A 411 4.56 18.53 6.43
CA ALA A 411 5.58 17.66 5.82
C ALA A 411 5.85 16.37 6.63
N PRO A 412 4.90 15.41 6.68
CA PRO A 412 5.05 14.13 7.39
C PRO A 412 5.82 13.05 6.61
N PHE A 413 6.10 11.94 7.29
CA PHE A 413 6.47 10.66 6.70
C PHE A 413 5.20 9.85 6.37
N THR A 414 4.98 9.62 5.09
CA THR A 414 3.72 9.09 4.56
C THR A 414 3.65 7.56 4.50
N LYS A 415 4.69 6.82 4.94
CA LYS A 415 4.75 5.34 4.83
C LYS A 415 3.54 4.63 5.43
N ASP A 416 2.98 5.11 6.54
CA ASP A 416 1.82 4.48 7.16
C ASP A 416 0.52 4.60 6.33
N ALA A 417 0.50 5.37 5.23
CA ALA A 417 -0.56 5.32 4.22
C ALA A 417 -0.57 4.00 3.41
N CYS A 418 0.55 3.27 3.34
CA CYS A 418 0.66 2.03 2.55
C CYS A 418 -0.29 0.91 3.01
N TYR A 419 -0.70 0.87 4.30
CA TYR A 419 -1.51 -0.22 4.86
C TYR A 419 -2.89 -0.32 4.19
N CYS A 420 -3.78 0.66 4.38
CA CYS A 420 -5.13 0.59 3.81
C CYS A 420 -5.15 0.68 2.28
N LYS A 421 -4.21 1.44 1.68
CA LYS A 421 -3.98 1.48 0.22
C LYS A 421 -3.68 0.08 -0.32
N GLY A 422 -2.82 -0.65 0.39
CA GLY A 422 -2.42 -2.01 0.07
C GLY A 422 -3.52 -3.04 0.20
N ILE A 423 -4.39 -2.94 1.22
CA ILE A 423 -5.55 -3.85 1.38
C ILE A 423 -6.45 -3.77 0.14
N VAL A 424 -6.81 -2.55 -0.28
CA VAL A 424 -7.66 -2.33 -1.46
C VAL A 424 -7.00 -2.83 -2.74
N LEU A 425 -5.71 -2.49 -2.96
CA LEU A 425 -5.03 -2.87 -4.20
C LEU A 425 -4.77 -4.39 -4.30
N ASN A 426 -4.44 -5.06 -3.19
CA ASN A 426 -4.33 -6.53 -3.19
C ASN A 426 -5.70 -7.20 -3.41
N TYR A 427 -6.77 -6.74 -2.75
CA TYR A 427 -8.12 -7.22 -2.99
C TYR A 427 -8.52 -7.05 -4.47
N ALA A 428 -8.29 -5.86 -5.04
CA ALA A 428 -8.60 -5.57 -6.44
C ALA A 428 -7.76 -6.42 -7.42
N PHE A 429 -6.48 -6.63 -7.14
CA PHE A 429 -5.61 -7.50 -7.94
C PHE A 429 -6.12 -8.95 -7.93
N ILE A 430 -6.35 -9.53 -6.75
CA ILE A 430 -6.81 -10.92 -6.60
C ILE A 430 -8.19 -11.11 -7.24
N ARG A 431 -9.12 -10.17 -7.01
CA ARG A 431 -10.45 -10.19 -7.63
C ARG A 431 -10.36 -10.11 -9.15
N SER A 432 -9.56 -9.18 -9.69
CA SER A 432 -9.38 -9.03 -11.13
C SER A 432 -8.74 -10.28 -11.77
N ALA A 433 -7.77 -10.90 -11.10
CA ALA A 433 -7.16 -12.16 -11.52
C ALA A 433 -8.18 -13.31 -11.57
N ILE A 434 -9.16 -13.37 -10.65
CA ILE A 434 -10.26 -14.33 -10.72
C ILE A 434 -11.26 -13.97 -11.83
N GLU A 435 -11.71 -12.72 -11.90
CA GLU A 435 -12.71 -12.26 -12.90
C GLU A 435 -12.23 -12.40 -14.35
N HIS A 436 -10.92 -12.34 -14.60
CA HIS A 436 -10.31 -12.47 -15.94
C HIS A 436 -9.59 -13.81 -16.17
N ASN A 437 -9.81 -14.83 -15.32
CA ASN A 437 -9.22 -16.18 -15.46
C ASN A 437 -7.67 -16.19 -15.52
N HIS A 438 -7.04 -15.36 -14.70
CA HIS A 438 -5.60 -15.25 -14.46
C HIS A 438 -5.23 -15.62 -13.02
N VAL A 439 -5.89 -16.63 -12.46
CA VAL A 439 -5.70 -17.10 -11.08
C VAL A 439 -4.28 -17.63 -10.82
N ASP A 440 -3.57 -18.02 -11.87
CA ASP A 440 -2.15 -18.41 -11.86
C ASP A 440 -1.22 -17.28 -11.40
N LEU A 441 -1.61 -16.02 -11.54
CA LEU A 441 -0.85 -14.86 -11.09
C LEU A 441 -0.92 -14.64 -9.57
N ILE A 442 -1.94 -15.17 -8.88
CA ILE A 442 -2.21 -14.86 -7.47
C ILE A 442 -1.07 -15.36 -6.56
N PRO A 443 -0.55 -16.61 -6.68
CA PRO A 443 0.60 -17.05 -5.89
C PRO A 443 1.85 -16.20 -6.08
N PHE A 444 2.04 -15.55 -7.24
CA PHE A 444 3.21 -14.72 -7.50
C PHE A 444 3.25 -13.42 -6.70
N LEU A 445 2.17 -13.02 -6.00
CA LEU A 445 2.24 -12.02 -4.92
C LEU A 445 3.25 -12.41 -3.83
N PHE A 446 3.57 -13.71 -3.70
CA PHE A 446 4.52 -14.26 -2.73
C PHE A 446 5.92 -14.57 -3.30
N VAL A 447 6.17 -14.39 -4.61
CA VAL A 447 7.45 -14.77 -5.25
C VAL A 447 8.67 -14.01 -4.71
N GLY A 448 8.42 -12.86 -4.09
CA GLY A 448 9.35 -12.11 -3.27
C GLY A 448 8.72 -10.78 -2.86
N LYS A 449 9.54 -9.76 -2.69
CA LYS A 449 9.07 -8.36 -2.59
C LYS A 449 8.76 -7.85 -4.00
N VAL A 450 7.48 -7.63 -4.30
CA VAL A 450 6.97 -7.28 -5.65
C VAL A 450 6.01 -6.09 -5.60
N ALA A 451 5.90 -5.36 -6.71
CA ALA A 451 4.79 -4.46 -7.00
C ALA A 451 3.73 -5.19 -7.86
N HIS A 452 2.47 -4.72 -7.88
CA HIS A 452 1.37 -5.41 -8.59
C HIS A 452 1.60 -5.50 -10.10
N GLU A 453 2.21 -4.47 -10.69
CA GLU A 453 2.59 -4.39 -12.10
C GLU A 453 3.73 -5.35 -12.49
N ASP A 454 4.55 -5.80 -11.54
CA ASP A 454 5.63 -6.76 -11.80
C ASP A 454 5.10 -8.17 -12.03
N VAL A 455 4.01 -8.53 -11.34
CA VAL A 455 3.55 -9.92 -11.19
C VAL A 455 3.33 -10.64 -12.53
N PRO A 456 2.68 -10.04 -13.56
CA PRO A 456 2.51 -10.69 -14.86
C PRO A 456 3.84 -10.89 -15.63
N VAL A 457 4.85 -10.05 -15.38
CA VAL A 457 6.19 -10.19 -15.97
C VAL A 457 6.94 -11.32 -15.26
N LEU A 458 6.96 -11.31 -13.94
CA LEU A 458 7.67 -12.29 -13.11
C LEU A 458 7.12 -13.71 -13.32
N ALA A 459 5.80 -13.87 -13.43
CA ALA A 459 5.17 -15.16 -13.72
C ALA A 459 5.62 -15.75 -15.07
N ARG A 460 5.66 -14.94 -16.14
CA ARG A 460 6.12 -15.36 -17.47
C ARG A 460 7.60 -15.75 -17.48
N ARG A 461 8.41 -15.06 -16.68
CA ARG A 461 9.86 -15.30 -16.49
C ARG A 461 10.20 -16.53 -15.64
N VAL A 462 9.23 -17.38 -15.30
CA VAL A 462 9.49 -18.75 -14.81
C VAL A 462 9.83 -19.71 -15.95
N ASN A 463 9.20 -19.56 -17.13
CA ASN A 463 9.38 -20.49 -18.24
C ASN A 463 10.78 -20.42 -18.87
N ASP A 464 11.41 -19.25 -18.88
CA ASP A 464 12.83 -19.10 -19.25
C ASP A 464 13.78 -19.34 -18.06
N GLY A 465 13.27 -19.46 -16.83
CA GLY A 465 14.03 -19.71 -15.61
C GLY A 465 14.88 -18.52 -15.15
N VAL A 466 14.41 -17.29 -15.36
CA VAL A 466 14.94 -16.07 -14.73
C VAL A 466 14.37 -15.90 -13.32
N VAL A 467 13.11 -16.28 -13.13
CA VAL A 467 12.38 -16.34 -11.86
C VAL A 467 12.11 -17.80 -11.49
N LYS A 468 12.12 -18.12 -10.21
CA LYS A 468 11.58 -19.37 -9.65
C LYS A 468 10.19 -19.11 -9.07
N ALA A 469 9.28 -20.06 -9.24
CA ALA A 469 7.97 -20.03 -8.57
C ALA A 469 8.12 -19.96 -7.03
N PRO A 470 7.19 -19.31 -6.31
CA PRO A 470 7.24 -19.21 -4.84
C PRO A 470 7.17 -20.59 -4.17
N LYS A 471 8.03 -20.83 -3.18
CA LYS A 471 7.99 -22.03 -2.32
C LYS A 471 7.02 -21.85 -1.15
N TYR A 472 7.16 -20.73 -0.43
CA TYR A 472 6.36 -20.40 0.74
C TYR A 472 5.17 -19.54 0.34
N VAL A 473 4.00 -20.16 0.22
CA VAL A 473 2.71 -19.51 -0.06
C VAL A 473 1.74 -19.82 1.09
N PRO A 474 0.91 -18.89 1.59
CA PRO A 474 -0.05 -19.17 2.66
C PRO A 474 -1.13 -20.18 2.22
N PRO A 475 -1.77 -20.95 3.12
CA PRO A 475 -2.64 -22.07 2.74
C PRO A 475 -3.79 -21.69 1.79
N MET A 476 -4.51 -20.61 2.09
CA MET A 476 -5.59 -20.01 1.28
C MET A 476 -5.13 -19.35 -0.03
N PHE A 477 -3.82 -19.36 -0.30
CA PHE A 477 -3.22 -18.98 -1.58
C PHE A 477 -2.56 -20.16 -2.31
N ARG A 478 -2.48 -21.35 -1.68
CA ARG A 478 -2.16 -22.63 -2.35
C ARG A 478 -3.43 -23.23 -2.94
N ASP A 479 -4.52 -23.27 -2.16
CA ASP A 479 -5.84 -23.64 -2.62
C ASP A 479 -6.71 -22.38 -2.77
N LEU A 480 -6.94 -21.99 -4.01
CA LEU A 480 -7.70 -20.78 -4.37
C LEU A 480 -9.22 -21.01 -4.38
N ASN A 481 -9.74 -22.22 -4.16
CA ASN A 481 -11.18 -22.51 -4.24
C ASN A 481 -11.98 -21.67 -3.24
N GLY A 482 -11.57 -21.65 -1.96
CA GLY A 482 -12.24 -20.84 -0.93
C GLY A 482 -12.17 -19.34 -1.22
N LEU A 483 -11.02 -18.87 -1.72
CA LEU A 483 -10.79 -17.47 -2.06
C LEU A 483 -11.62 -17.03 -3.28
N ALA A 484 -11.76 -17.89 -4.30
CA ALA A 484 -12.59 -17.63 -5.47
C ALA A 484 -14.08 -17.50 -5.11
N ILE A 485 -14.59 -18.39 -4.25
CA ILE A 485 -15.96 -18.29 -3.73
C ILE A 485 -16.15 -17.02 -2.90
N TRP A 486 -15.22 -16.69 -2.01
CA TRP A 486 -15.28 -15.46 -1.21
C TRP A 486 -15.30 -14.20 -2.07
N MET A 487 -14.45 -14.12 -3.11
CA MET A 487 -14.42 -13.00 -4.06
C MET A 487 -15.73 -12.88 -4.86
N ALA A 488 -16.31 -14.00 -5.30
CA ALA A 488 -17.60 -14.02 -6.01
C ALA A 488 -18.75 -13.49 -5.14
N TYR A 489 -18.83 -13.91 -3.87
CA TYR A 489 -19.81 -13.39 -2.92
C TYR A 489 -19.56 -11.91 -2.56
N SER A 490 -18.30 -11.50 -2.38
CA SER A 490 -17.95 -10.10 -2.13
C SER A 490 -18.38 -9.18 -3.28
N ALA A 491 -18.16 -9.61 -4.53
CA ALA A 491 -18.63 -8.89 -5.72
C ALA A 491 -20.17 -8.82 -5.83
N PHE A 492 -20.90 -9.78 -5.26
CA PHE A 492 -22.36 -9.76 -5.15
C PHE A 492 -22.83 -8.82 -4.03
N PHE A 493 -22.23 -8.88 -2.84
CA PHE A 493 -22.56 -7.97 -1.73
C PHE A 493 -22.31 -6.50 -2.10
N ALA A 494 -21.22 -6.21 -2.81
CA ALA A 494 -20.94 -4.87 -3.34
C ALA A 494 -21.98 -4.36 -4.35
N ARG A 495 -22.80 -5.24 -4.94
CA ARG A 495 -23.94 -4.87 -5.82
C ARG A 495 -25.27 -4.79 -5.07
N LEU A 496 -25.40 -5.50 -3.94
CA LEU A 496 -26.55 -5.41 -3.03
C LEU A 496 -26.50 -4.19 -2.10
N GLY A 497 -25.34 -3.53 -1.99
CA GLY A 497 -25.03 -2.49 -1.00
C GLY A 497 -25.83 -1.18 -1.14
N GLY A 498 -27.13 -1.24 -0.86
CA GLY A 498 -27.98 -0.10 -0.56
C GLY A 498 -28.49 -0.14 0.88
N GLU A 499 -28.72 1.03 1.46
CA GLU A 499 -29.10 1.21 2.88
C GLU A 499 -30.35 0.42 3.28
N ALA A 500 -31.28 0.19 2.34
CA ALA A 500 -32.56 -0.48 2.56
C ALA A 500 -32.47 -1.85 3.27
N ILE A 501 -31.41 -2.63 3.06
CA ILE A 501 -31.22 -3.92 3.77
C ILE A 501 -30.76 -3.66 5.23
N SER A 502 -29.85 -2.71 5.44
CA SER A 502 -29.41 -2.31 6.79
C SER A 502 -30.56 -1.70 7.58
N GLU A 503 -31.30 -0.76 6.97
CA GLU A 503 -32.53 -0.17 7.52
C GLU A 503 -33.57 -1.23 7.90
N HIS A 504 -33.75 -2.28 7.09
CA HIS A 504 -34.70 -3.36 7.39
C HIS A 504 -34.34 -4.07 8.70
N TYR A 505 -33.07 -4.45 8.89
CA TYR A 505 -32.62 -5.08 10.12
C TYR A 505 -32.57 -4.11 11.30
N ALA A 506 -32.15 -2.86 11.11
CA ALA A 506 -32.22 -1.82 12.15
C ALA A 506 -33.65 -1.61 12.66
N LYS A 507 -34.65 -1.63 11.76
CA LYS A 507 -36.09 -1.57 12.10
C LYS A 507 -36.63 -2.85 12.75
N ILE A 508 -35.90 -3.97 12.69
CA ILE A 508 -36.20 -5.20 13.45
C ILE A 508 -35.57 -5.11 14.84
N PHE A 509 -34.30 -4.70 14.94
CA PHE A 509 -33.60 -4.54 16.23
C PHE A 509 -34.31 -3.51 17.12
N ALA A 510 -34.68 -2.35 16.57
CA ALA A 510 -35.45 -1.30 17.24
C ALA A 510 -36.95 -1.63 17.50
N ARG A 511 -37.35 -2.90 17.34
CA ARG A 511 -38.64 -3.46 17.77
C ARG A 511 -38.48 -4.62 18.77
N ALA A 512 -37.25 -5.05 19.04
CA ALA A 512 -36.93 -6.18 19.90
C ALA A 512 -36.33 -5.75 21.25
N GLY A 513 -35.80 -4.52 21.32
CA GLY A 513 -35.59 -3.75 22.56
C GLY A 513 -36.65 -2.66 22.70
#